data_AF-A0A953CWY7-F1
#
_entry.id   AF-A0A953CWY7-F1
#
_cell.length_a   1.000
_cell.length_b   1.000
_cell.length_c   1.000
_cell.angle_alpha   90.00
_cell.angle_beta   90.00
_cell.angle_gamma   90.00
#
_symmetry.space_group_name_H-M   'P 1'
#
loop_
_entity.id
_entity.type
_entity.pdbx_description
1 polymer ?
#
loop_
_entity_poly.entity_id
_entity_poly.type
_entity_poly.pdbx_seq_one_letter_code
_entity_poly.pdbx_strand_id
1 'polypeptide(L)'
;MSLFKRGKTWWISFTTPSGERVRCSAATEDKTQAQEFHDKLKAESWRVVKLGDKPRRTWDEAAYKWLMETQDKKTHHDDVAKINWLQQFFRGKYLDELTRDVIAEIGGLKRNETSPATANRLLALIRSILRRAALDWEWIDKPPVIKLYREAKRRVRYLSATQAGILIQELPPHLADMVTFSLATGLRRSNVTKLEWSQVDMQRSVAWIHGDQAKAGKPIHVTLNATAIAVLTRQIGKHSKFVFSYKGKPINQVNTKAWYKALKRAGIEDFRWHDLRHTWASWLTQNGVPLNVIQEMGAWESAEMVRRYAHLAPEQFSKHARVLDGVLNVTNLAQSK
;
A
#
# COMPACT_ATOMS: atom_id res chain seq x y z
N MET A 1 46.26 15.09 27.17
CA MET A 1 46.77 14.32 26.01
C MET A 1 45.61 13.99 25.10
N SER A 2 45.75 14.29 23.80
CA SER A 2 44.71 14.08 22.78
C SER A 2 44.60 12.63 22.31
N LEU A 3 45.70 11.87 22.38
CA LEU A 3 45.71 10.42 22.17
C LEU A 3 46.26 9.71 23.39
N PHE A 4 45.65 8.59 23.74
CA PHE A 4 46.11 7.71 24.82
C PHE A 4 45.77 6.26 24.48
N LYS A 5 46.63 5.32 24.89
CA LYS A 5 46.46 3.89 24.59
C LYS A 5 45.72 3.19 25.73
N ARG A 6 44.74 2.34 25.41
CA ARG A 6 44.06 1.44 26.38
C ARG A 6 44.14 0.01 25.84
N GLY A 7 44.90 -0.84 26.53
CA GLY A 7 45.23 -2.17 26.01
C GLY A 7 46.03 -2.05 24.72
N LYS A 8 45.55 -2.69 23.64
CA LYS A 8 46.19 -2.61 22.32
C LYS A 8 45.68 -1.45 21.46
N THR A 9 44.53 -0.88 21.77
CA THR A 9 43.84 0.11 20.93
C THR A 9 44.13 1.54 21.35
N TRP A 10 44.34 2.42 20.37
CA TRP A 10 44.44 3.87 20.61
C TRP A 10 43.06 4.50 20.80
N TRP A 11 42.99 5.46 21.72
CA TRP A 11 41.81 6.27 22.00
C TRP A 11 42.13 7.74 21.82
N ILE A 12 41.11 8.48 21.39
CA ILE A 12 41.18 9.90 21.07
C ILE A 12 40.30 10.67 22.07
N SER A 13 40.77 11.83 22.52
CA SER A 13 40.00 12.78 23.35
C SER A 13 40.35 14.21 22.94
N PHE A 14 39.41 14.96 22.39
CA PHE A 14 39.58 16.40 22.13
C PHE A 14 38.29 17.17 22.42
N THR A 15 38.41 18.49 22.57
CA THR A 15 37.27 19.39 22.74
C THR A 15 37.01 20.10 21.41
N THR A 16 35.78 20.07 20.93
CA THR A 16 35.34 20.77 19.72
C THR A 16 35.35 22.28 19.94
N PRO A 17 35.33 23.11 18.88
CA PRO A 17 35.21 24.56 19.02
C PRO A 17 33.88 25.04 19.65
N SER A 18 32.89 24.15 19.77
CA SER A 18 31.62 24.40 20.48
C SER A 18 31.70 24.09 21.98
N GLY A 19 32.83 23.56 22.48
CA GLY A 19 33.03 23.20 23.89
C GLY A 19 32.66 21.76 24.25
N GLU A 20 32.18 20.96 23.29
CA GLU A 20 31.84 19.55 23.52
C GLU A 20 33.09 18.66 23.53
N ARG A 21 33.17 17.70 24.46
CA ARG A 21 34.30 16.78 24.54
C ARG A 21 34.01 15.48 23.80
N VAL A 22 34.70 15.26 22.68
CA VAL A 22 34.65 14.01 21.91
C VAL A 22 35.66 13.03 22.47
N ARG A 23 35.21 11.82 22.80
CA ARG A 23 36.06 10.71 23.26
C ARG A 23 35.65 9.40 22.60
N CYS A 24 36.51 8.86 21.74
CA CYS A 24 36.22 7.63 21.00
C CYS A 24 37.47 6.76 20.81
N SER A 25 37.26 5.49 20.46
CA SER A 25 38.34 4.58 20.05
C SER A 25 38.75 4.90 18.61
N ALA A 26 40.06 4.87 18.32
CA ALA A 26 40.58 4.93 16.96
C ALA A 26 40.57 3.55 16.26
N ALA A 27 40.17 2.49 16.98
CA ALA A 27 40.08 1.11 16.48
C ALA A 27 41.36 0.56 15.80
N THR A 28 42.52 1.14 16.09
CA THR A 28 43.82 0.75 15.54
C THR A 28 44.87 0.62 16.63
N GLU A 29 45.89 -0.21 16.40
CA GLU A 29 47.09 -0.34 17.24
C GLU A 29 48.20 0.62 16.82
N ASP A 30 48.12 1.16 15.60
CA ASP A 30 49.07 2.09 15.00
C ASP A 30 48.79 3.53 15.45
N LYS A 31 49.80 4.17 16.03
CA LYS A 31 49.73 5.54 16.52
C LYS A 31 49.53 6.54 15.39
N THR A 32 50.11 6.29 14.21
CA THR A 32 50.05 7.19 13.05
C THR A 32 48.64 7.25 12.49
N GLN A 33 48.01 6.08 12.27
CA GLN A 33 46.61 5.99 11.86
C GLN A 33 45.66 6.61 12.90
N ALA A 34 45.94 6.43 14.19
CA ALA A 34 45.15 7.05 15.25
C ALA A 34 45.28 8.58 15.23
N GLN A 35 46.47 9.12 14.95
CA GLN A 35 46.74 10.55 14.83
C GLN A 35 46.01 11.14 13.61
N GLU A 36 46.10 10.49 12.44
CA GLU A 36 45.36 10.90 11.25
C GLU A 36 43.85 10.93 11.50
N PHE A 37 43.31 9.92 12.17
CA PHE A 37 41.89 9.87 12.52
C PHE A 37 41.50 10.99 13.50
N HIS A 38 42.34 11.28 14.50
CA HIS A 38 42.15 12.43 15.40
C HIS A 38 42.13 13.76 14.63
N ASP A 39 43.11 13.98 13.76
CA ASP A 39 43.24 15.24 13.04
C ASP A 39 42.07 15.45 12.07
N LYS A 40 41.60 14.37 11.44
CA LYS A 40 40.39 14.37 10.62
C LYS A 40 39.14 14.74 11.42
N LEU A 41 38.88 14.08 12.56
CA LEU A 41 37.74 14.38 13.41
C LEU A 41 37.76 15.82 13.94
N LYS A 42 38.96 16.30 14.33
CA LYS A 42 39.13 17.67 14.82
C LYS A 42 38.85 18.68 13.71
N ALA A 43 39.37 18.46 12.51
CA ALA A 43 39.10 19.31 11.34
C ALA A 43 37.61 19.31 10.97
N GLU A 44 36.95 18.14 10.93
CA GLU A 44 35.52 18.02 10.67
C GLU A 44 34.70 18.80 11.71
N SER A 45 34.99 18.64 13.00
CA SER A 45 34.30 19.38 14.07
C SER A 45 34.47 20.90 13.95
N TRP A 46 35.64 21.37 13.49
CA TRP A 46 35.89 22.78 13.29
C TRP A 46 35.09 23.32 12.11
N ARG A 47 35.04 22.58 11.00
CA ARG A 47 34.26 22.97 9.81
C ARG A 47 32.76 23.04 10.12
N VAL A 48 32.22 22.09 10.88
CA VAL A 48 30.81 22.13 11.31
C VAL A 48 30.52 23.39 12.14
N VAL A 49 31.37 23.70 13.13
CA VAL A 49 31.12 24.84 14.04
C VAL A 49 31.43 26.21 13.40
N LYS A 50 32.44 26.29 12.52
CA LYS A 50 32.92 27.57 11.96
C LYS A 50 32.43 27.86 10.55
N LEU A 51 32.21 26.84 9.72
CA LEU A 51 31.74 26.99 8.34
C LEU A 51 30.26 26.61 8.19
N GLY A 52 29.64 26.03 9.22
CA GLY A 52 28.26 25.55 9.15
C GLY A 52 28.09 24.28 8.32
N ASP A 53 29.19 23.56 8.05
CA ASP A 53 29.15 22.30 7.32
C ASP A 53 28.24 21.30 8.06
N LYS A 54 27.42 20.54 7.32
CA LYS A 54 26.57 19.51 7.90
C LYS A 54 27.41 18.31 8.35
N PRO A 55 27.23 17.78 9.58
CA PRO A 55 27.95 16.61 10.02
C PRO A 55 27.55 15.39 9.17
N ARG A 56 28.53 14.56 8.78
CA ARG A 56 28.24 13.33 8.03
C ARG A 56 27.39 12.40 8.90
N ARG A 57 26.29 11.91 8.32
CA ARG A 57 25.35 10.98 8.97
C ARG A 57 25.28 9.67 8.20
N THR A 58 25.01 8.60 8.93
CA THR A 58 24.89 7.25 8.40
C THR A 58 23.45 6.90 8.00
N TRP A 59 23.31 5.88 7.17
CA TRP A 59 22.03 5.26 6.90
C TRP A 59 21.36 4.71 8.17
N ASP A 60 22.15 4.20 9.12
CA ASP A 60 21.63 3.60 10.35
C ASP A 60 20.93 4.63 11.23
N GLU A 61 21.53 5.82 11.39
CA GLU A 61 20.92 6.94 12.08
C GLU A 61 19.63 7.41 11.37
N ALA A 62 19.66 7.49 10.04
CA ALA A 62 18.51 7.90 9.23
C ALA A 62 17.36 6.90 9.31
N ALA A 63 17.66 5.61 9.24
CA ALA A 63 16.68 4.54 9.34
C ALA A 63 16.07 4.46 10.74
N TYR A 64 16.89 4.60 11.79
CA TYR A 64 16.40 4.65 13.17
C TYR A 64 15.48 5.86 13.38
N LYS A 65 15.91 7.05 12.97
CA LYS A 65 15.11 8.28 13.09
C LYS A 65 13.79 8.17 12.32
N TRP A 66 13.82 7.66 11.09
CA TRP A 66 12.60 7.39 10.31
C TRP A 66 11.63 6.48 11.07
N LEU A 67 12.12 5.37 11.64
CA LEU A 67 11.26 4.43 12.37
C LEU A 67 10.67 5.07 13.63
N MET A 68 11.43 5.86 14.37
CA MET A 68 10.92 6.58 15.55
C MET A 68 9.85 7.61 15.19
N GLU A 69 10.05 8.36 14.09
CA GLU A 69 9.09 9.38 13.64
C GLU A 69 7.84 8.82 12.94
N THR A 70 7.81 7.52 12.65
CA THR A 70 6.75 6.91 11.83
C THR A 70 6.09 5.71 12.49
N GLN A 71 6.14 5.63 13.82
CA GLN A 71 5.55 4.54 14.62
C GLN A 71 4.03 4.43 14.47
N ASP A 72 3.36 5.56 14.22
CA ASP A 72 1.92 5.68 14.03
C ASP A 72 1.44 5.14 12.66
N LYS A 73 2.35 4.99 11.69
CA LYS A 73 1.98 4.52 10.34
C LYS A 73 1.47 3.08 10.40
N LYS A 74 0.31 2.84 9.79
CA LYS A 74 -0.24 1.49 9.57
C LYS A 74 0.74 0.54 8.85
N THR A 75 1.68 1.08 8.07
CA THR A 75 2.71 0.33 7.32
C THR A 75 4.06 0.26 8.03
N HIS A 76 4.16 0.68 9.30
CA HIS A 76 5.42 0.75 10.04
C HIS A 76 6.16 -0.59 10.04
N HIS A 77 5.45 -1.69 10.33
CA HIS A 77 6.04 -3.03 10.32
C HIS A 77 6.61 -3.43 8.95
N ASP A 78 5.97 -3.03 7.84
CA ASP A 78 6.50 -3.26 6.50
C ASP A 78 7.76 -2.44 6.25
N ASP A 79 7.84 -1.23 6.79
CA ASP A 79 9.02 -0.36 6.68
C ASP A 79 10.20 -0.93 7.49
N VAL A 80 9.94 -1.45 8.71
CA VAL A 80 10.93 -2.19 9.50
C VAL A 80 11.50 -3.36 8.71
N ALA A 81 10.64 -4.21 8.12
CA ALA A 81 11.09 -5.36 7.33
C ALA A 81 11.94 -4.96 6.12
N LYS A 82 11.57 -3.88 5.42
CA LYS A 82 12.34 -3.34 4.29
C LYS A 82 13.69 -2.77 4.73
N ILE A 83 13.72 -2.01 5.83
CA ILE A 83 14.96 -1.48 6.41
C ILE A 83 15.89 -2.61 6.80
N ASN A 84 15.37 -3.66 7.46
CA ASN A 84 16.17 -4.81 7.85
C ASN A 84 16.79 -5.53 6.64
N TRP A 85 16.06 -5.62 5.53
CA TRP A 85 16.65 -6.14 4.28
C TRP A 85 17.75 -5.22 3.73
N LEU A 86 17.57 -3.89 3.79
CA LEU A 86 18.57 -2.90 3.33
C LEU A 86 19.83 -2.88 4.20
N GLN A 87 19.73 -3.25 5.48
CA GLN A 87 20.86 -3.30 6.40
C GLN A 87 22.00 -4.22 5.93
N GLN A 88 21.69 -5.24 5.14
CA GLN A 88 22.71 -6.10 4.51
C GLN A 88 23.67 -5.34 3.58
N PHE A 89 23.25 -4.18 3.07
CA PHE A 89 24.00 -3.40 2.08
C PHE A 89 24.40 -2.01 2.57
N PHE A 90 23.57 -1.37 3.40
CA PHE A 90 23.74 0.03 3.80
C PHE A 90 24.27 0.23 5.22
N ARG A 91 24.43 -0.85 6.01
CA ARG A 91 24.97 -0.76 7.37
C ARG A 91 26.30 0.00 7.39
N GLY A 92 26.40 1.01 8.25
CA GLY A 92 27.60 1.84 8.40
C GLY A 92 27.93 2.77 7.23
N LYS A 93 27.17 2.73 6.12
CA LYS A 93 27.38 3.66 5.00
C LYS A 93 26.88 5.05 5.35
N TYR A 94 27.60 6.05 4.87
CA TYR A 94 27.17 7.45 4.98
C TYR A 94 26.11 7.80 3.94
N LEU A 95 25.25 8.76 4.24
CA LEU A 95 24.17 9.18 3.34
C LEU A 95 24.69 9.77 2.03
N ASP A 96 25.86 10.40 2.04
CA ASP A 96 26.55 10.94 0.85
C ASP A 96 27.14 9.86 -0.07
N GLU A 97 27.41 8.66 0.47
CA GLU A 97 27.87 7.47 -0.27
C GLU A 97 26.71 6.73 -0.96
N LEU A 98 25.46 7.02 -0.60
CA LEU A 98 24.27 6.42 -1.20
C LEU A 98 23.94 7.11 -2.52
N THR A 99 24.85 6.99 -3.49
CA THR A 99 24.68 7.57 -4.81
C THR A 99 23.57 6.91 -5.60
N ARG A 100 23.19 7.53 -6.71
CA ARG A 100 22.18 6.99 -7.63
C ARG A 100 22.54 5.58 -8.12
N ASP A 101 23.81 5.31 -8.38
CA ASP A 101 24.26 4.03 -8.95
C ASP A 101 24.22 2.93 -7.89
N VAL A 102 24.67 3.23 -6.66
CA VAL A 102 24.55 2.30 -5.52
C VAL A 102 23.08 1.92 -5.29
N ILE A 103 22.16 2.89 -5.31
CA ILE A 103 20.73 2.60 -5.11
C ILE A 103 20.15 1.81 -6.28
N ALA A 104 20.59 2.08 -7.51
CA ALA A 104 20.13 1.36 -8.70
C ALA A 104 20.58 -0.11 -8.67
N GLU A 105 21.80 -0.39 -8.23
CA GLU A 105 22.33 -1.74 -8.03
C GLU A 105 21.48 -2.53 -7.02
N ILE A 106 21.22 -1.95 -5.84
CA ILE A 106 20.38 -2.58 -4.81
C ILE A 106 18.94 -2.79 -5.31
N GLY A 107 18.40 -1.83 -6.06
CA GLY A 107 17.12 -1.98 -6.75
C GLY A 107 17.12 -3.19 -7.68
N GLY A 108 18.21 -3.41 -8.42
CA GLY A 108 18.40 -4.52 -9.36
C GLY A 108 18.43 -5.87 -8.65
N LEU A 109 19.17 -5.97 -7.55
CA LEU A 109 19.19 -7.15 -6.69
C LEU A 109 17.77 -7.50 -6.22
N LYS A 110 17.03 -6.51 -5.69
CA LYS A 110 15.65 -6.74 -5.25
C LYS A 110 14.71 -7.11 -6.39
N ARG A 111 14.95 -6.58 -7.58
CA ARG A 111 14.15 -6.86 -8.78
C ARG A 111 14.37 -8.28 -9.31
N ASN A 112 15.54 -8.86 -9.11
CA ASN A 112 15.82 -10.25 -9.47
C ASN A 112 15.13 -11.22 -8.50
N GLU A 113 14.98 -10.85 -7.23
CA GLU A 113 14.27 -11.66 -6.23
C GLU A 113 12.74 -11.52 -6.30
N THR A 114 12.23 -10.38 -6.79
CA THR A 114 10.82 -10.01 -6.61
C THR A 114 10.21 -9.29 -7.81
N SER A 115 8.88 -9.14 -7.81
CA SER A 115 8.18 -8.38 -8.85
C SER A 115 8.65 -6.92 -8.92
N PRO A 116 8.54 -6.23 -10.08
CA PRO A 116 8.92 -4.81 -10.20
C PRO A 116 8.22 -3.92 -9.17
N ALA A 117 6.94 -4.21 -8.89
CA ALA A 117 6.17 -3.47 -7.89
C ALA A 117 6.73 -3.62 -6.47
N THR A 118 7.29 -4.78 -6.12
CA THR A 118 7.90 -5.01 -4.80
C THR A 118 9.23 -4.28 -4.69
N ALA A 119 10.08 -4.36 -5.72
CA ALA A 119 11.32 -3.59 -5.79
C ALA A 119 11.05 -2.07 -5.75
N ASN A 120 10.02 -1.59 -6.45
CA ASN A 120 9.61 -0.19 -6.41
C ASN A 120 9.19 0.29 -5.02
N ARG A 121 8.50 -0.55 -4.23
CA ARG A 121 8.15 -0.20 -2.84
C ARG A 121 9.38 -0.04 -1.95
N LEU A 122 10.41 -0.84 -2.17
CA LEU A 122 11.69 -0.69 -1.48
C LEU A 122 12.38 0.62 -1.88
N LEU A 123 12.50 0.88 -3.18
CA LEU A 123 13.09 2.11 -3.71
C LEU A 123 12.33 3.38 -3.27
N ALA A 124 11.01 3.28 -3.13
CA ALA A 124 10.17 4.36 -2.61
C ALA A 124 10.44 4.64 -1.12
N LEU A 125 10.75 3.62 -0.32
CA LEU A 125 11.16 3.80 1.08
C LEU A 125 12.51 4.51 1.17
N ILE A 126 13.51 4.05 0.40
CA ILE A 126 14.84 4.71 0.33
C ILE A 126 14.67 6.18 -0.06
N ARG A 127 13.86 6.45 -1.10
CA ARG A 127 13.55 7.82 -1.53
C ARG A 127 12.95 8.65 -0.40
N SER A 128 12.02 8.09 0.36
CA SER A 128 11.32 8.81 1.41
C SER A 128 12.28 9.17 2.55
N ILE A 129 13.13 8.23 2.97
CA ILE A 129 14.14 8.45 4.01
C ILE A 129 15.15 9.52 3.57
N LEU A 130 15.69 9.41 2.35
CA LEU A 130 16.68 10.38 1.85
C LEU A 130 16.07 11.77 1.60
N ARG A 131 14.82 11.85 1.14
CA ARG A 131 14.12 13.14 1.04
C ARG A 131 13.92 13.76 2.42
N ARG A 132 13.58 12.96 3.43
CA ARG A 132 13.41 13.45 4.80
C ARG A 132 14.74 13.92 5.39
N ALA A 133 15.81 13.18 5.14
CA ALA A 133 17.16 13.60 5.49
C ALA A 133 17.57 14.93 4.85
N ALA A 134 17.08 15.24 3.65
CA ALA A 134 17.39 16.51 2.99
C ALA A 134 16.48 17.66 3.44
N LEU A 135 15.17 17.43 3.50
CA LEU A 135 14.16 18.48 3.60
C LEU A 135 13.68 18.75 5.03
N ASP A 136 13.67 17.73 5.90
CA ASP A 136 13.12 17.86 7.25
C ASP A 136 14.23 17.83 8.30
N TRP A 137 15.25 16.99 8.10
CA TRP A 137 16.36 16.86 9.05
C TRP A 137 17.56 17.71 8.67
N GLU A 138 17.61 18.22 7.44
CA GLU A 138 18.70 19.04 6.90
C GLU A 138 20.10 18.37 7.04
N TRP A 139 20.16 17.04 7.00
CA TRP A 139 21.40 16.26 7.11
C TRP A 139 22.20 16.19 5.81
N ILE A 140 21.52 16.33 4.67
CA ILE A 140 22.13 16.37 3.33
C ILE A 140 21.54 17.54 2.55
N ASP A 141 22.23 18.02 1.52
CA ASP A 141 21.73 19.14 0.71
C ASP A 141 20.72 18.71 -0.35
N LYS A 142 20.95 17.54 -0.96
CA LYS A 142 20.10 17.04 -2.04
C LYS A 142 20.02 15.52 -2.04
N PRO A 143 18.82 14.93 -2.09
CA PRO A 143 18.68 13.49 -2.22
C PRO A 143 19.00 13.05 -3.66
N PRO A 144 19.56 11.84 -3.86
CA PRO A 144 19.78 11.27 -5.18
C PRO A 144 18.45 11.01 -5.91
N VAL A 145 18.46 11.14 -7.24
CA VAL A 145 17.30 10.81 -8.07
C VAL A 145 17.19 9.31 -8.22
N ILE A 146 16.15 8.74 -7.61
CA ILE A 146 15.86 7.30 -7.71
C ILE A 146 14.87 7.07 -8.86
N LYS A 147 15.20 6.20 -9.81
CA LYS A 147 14.27 5.78 -10.88
C LYS A 147 13.54 4.51 -10.45
N LEU A 148 12.24 4.44 -10.74
CA LEU A 148 11.42 3.26 -10.47
C LEU A 148 11.32 2.40 -11.74
N TYR A 149 11.15 1.10 -11.57
CA TYR A 149 10.90 0.17 -12.66
C TYR A 149 9.52 0.38 -13.26
N ARG A 150 9.41 0.17 -14.57
CA ARG A 150 8.11 0.13 -15.25
C ARG A 150 7.32 -1.07 -14.75
N GLU A 151 6.09 -0.81 -14.32
CA GLU A 151 5.15 -1.86 -13.94
C GLU A 151 4.25 -2.20 -15.13
N ALA A 152 4.00 -3.50 -15.34
CA ALA A 152 3.05 -3.94 -16.34
C ALA A 152 1.64 -3.45 -15.95
N LYS A 153 0.92 -2.86 -16.90
CA LYS A 153 -0.49 -2.51 -16.71
C LYS A 153 -1.27 -3.82 -16.55
N ARG A 154 -1.76 -4.10 -15.35
CA ARG A 154 -2.60 -5.30 -15.12
C ARG A 154 -3.97 -5.08 -15.73
N ARG A 155 -4.42 -6.02 -16.57
CA ARG A 155 -5.81 -6.07 -17.05
C ARG A 155 -6.74 -6.23 -15.84
N VAL A 156 -7.87 -5.54 -15.87
CA VAL A 156 -8.93 -5.76 -14.89
C VAL A 156 -9.54 -7.12 -15.16
N ARG A 157 -9.29 -8.09 -14.27
CA ARG A 157 -9.93 -9.41 -14.32
C ARG A 157 -11.30 -9.34 -13.66
N TYR A 158 -12.31 -9.87 -14.33
CA TYR A 158 -13.67 -10.04 -13.81
C TYR A 158 -14.29 -11.33 -14.37
N LEU A 159 -15.39 -11.78 -13.76
CA LEU A 159 -16.17 -12.94 -14.21
C LEU A 159 -17.39 -12.52 -15.03
N SER A 160 -17.83 -13.36 -15.96
CA SER A 160 -19.19 -13.29 -16.50
C SER A 160 -20.21 -13.77 -15.47
N ALA A 161 -21.50 -13.43 -15.66
CA ALA A 161 -22.57 -13.92 -14.80
C ALA A 161 -22.61 -15.47 -14.74
N THR A 162 -22.44 -16.13 -15.89
CA THR A 162 -22.36 -17.60 -15.97
C THR A 162 -21.18 -18.17 -15.19
N GLN A 163 -19.98 -17.58 -15.34
CA GLN A 163 -18.80 -18.02 -14.59
C GLN A 163 -18.98 -17.85 -13.09
N ALA A 164 -19.58 -16.74 -12.65
CA ALA A 164 -19.88 -16.52 -11.24
C ALA A 164 -20.88 -17.56 -10.70
N GLY A 165 -21.92 -17.90 -11.48
CA GLY A 165 -22.88 -18.95 -11.13
C GLY A 165 -22.22 -20.32 -10.94
N ILE A 166 -21.40 -20.74 -11.89
CA ILE A 166 -20.64 -22.00 -11.80
C ILE A 166 -19.72 -21.99 -10.57
N LEU A 167 -18.97 -20.90 -10.35
CA LEU A 167 -18.10 -20.79 -9.18
C LEU A 167 -18.87 -20.92 -7.86
N ILE A 168 -20.04 -20.29 -7.74
CA ILE A 168 -20.88 -20.36 -6.54
C ILE A 168 -21.35 -21.78 -6.28
N GLN A 169 -21.75 -22.53 -7.32
CA GLN A 169 -22.17 -23.93 -7.20
C GLN A 169 -21.02 -24.85 -6.76
N GLU A 170 -19.80 -24.55 -7.20
CA GLU A 170 -18.61 -25.33 -6.87
C GLU A 170 -18.04 -25.02 -5.46
N LEU A 171 -18.51 -23.97 -4.78
CA LEU A 171 -17.99 -23.56 -3.49
C LEU A 171 -18.71 -24.26 -2.32
N PRO A 172 -18.00 -24.52 -1.20
CA PRO A 172 -18.68 -24.95 0.01
C PRO A 172 -19.64 -23.85 0.50
N PRO A 173 -20.75 -24.18 1.18
CA PRO A 173 -21.85 -23.23 1.46
C PRO A 173 -21.40 -21.91 2.11
N HIS A 174 -20.51 -21.98 3.10
CA HIS A 174 -19.99 -20.80 3.79
C HIS A 174 -19.20 -19.84 2.87
N LEU A 175 -18.46 -20.35 1.88
CA LEU A 175 -17.76 -19.51 0.91
C LEU A 175 -18.72 -19.03 -0.20
N ALA A 176 -19.65 -19.87 -0.63
CA ALA A 176 -20.65 -19.52 -1.64
C ALA A 176 -21.48 -18.30 -1.19
N ASP A 177 -21.92 -18.28 0.07
CA ASP A 177 -22.63 -17.14 0.68
C ASP A 177 -21.74 -15.88 0.69
N MET A 178 -20.49 -15.99 1.15
CA MET A 178 -19.56 -14.86 1.18
C MET A 178 -19.23 -14.28 -0.22
N VAL A 179 -19.12 -15.14 -1.23
CA VAL A 179 -18.89 -14.73 -2.62
C VAL A 179 -20.11 -14.00 -3.17
N THR A 180 -21.30 -14.56 -2.96
CA THR A 180 -22.56 -13.96 -3.38
C THR A 180 -22.73 -12.57 -2.75
N PHE A 181 -22.48 -12.45 -1.45
CA PHE A 181 -22.52 -11.17 -0.75
C PHE A 181 -21.46 -10.18 -1.27
N SER A 182 -20.24 -10.64 -1.56
CA SER A 182 -19.18 -9.80 -2.11
C SER A 182 -19.50 -9.28 -3.51
N LEU A 183 -20.12 -10.11 -4.36
CA LEU A 183 -20.59 -9.74 -5.70
C LEU A 183 -21.81 -8.80 -5.66
N ALA A 184 -22.63 -8.88 -4.62
CA ALA A 184 -23.80 -8.01 -4.46
C ALA A 184 -23.44 -6.61 -3.94
N THR A 185 -22.43 -6.52 -3.07
CA THR A 185 -22.11 -5.29 -2.30
C THR A 185 -20.85 -4.58 -2.78
N GLY A 186 -19.96 -5.27 -3.50
CA GLY A 186 -18.66 -4.72 -3.91
C GLY A 186 -17.73 -4.43 -2.73
N LEU A 187 -18.02 -4.90 -1.51
CA LEU A 187 -17.23 -4.61 -0.33
C LEU A 187 -15.79 -5.17 -0.42
N ARG A 188 -14.84 -4.50 0.24
CA ARG A 188 -13.47 -5.01 0.36
C ARG A 188 -13.47 -6.32 1.16
N ARG A 189 -12.57 -7.24 0.82
CA ARG A 189 -12.39 -8.53 1.53
C ARG A 189 -12.44 -8.38 3.05
N SER A 190 -11.65 -7.46 3.61
CA SER A 190 -11.56 -7.23 5.06
C SER A 190 -12.91 -6.84 5.67
N ASN A 191 -13.70 -6.05 4.95
CA ASN A 191 -15.01 -5.58 5.40
C ASN A 191 -16.00 -6.73 5.41
N VAL A 192 -15.96 -7.62 4.41
CA VAL A 192 -16.80 -8.83 4.38
C VAL A 192 -16.39 -9.80 5.49
N THR A 193 -15.10 -10.10 5.64
CA THR A 193 -14.60 -11.07 6.63
C THR A 193 -14.81 -10.61 8.09
N LYS A 194 -14.89 -9.30 8.32
CA LYS A 194 -15.01 -8.71 9.66
C LYS A 194 -16.38 -8.08 9.92
N LEU A 195 -17.36 -8.29 9.04
CA LEU A 195 -18.69 -7.71 9.18
C LEU A 195 -19.36 -8.26 10.45
N GLU A 196 -19.80 -7.37 11.33
CA GLU A 196 -20.52 -7.70 12.56
C GLU A 196 -22.03 -7.47 12.41
N TRP A 197 -22.85 -8.21 13.17
CA TRP A 197 -24.31 -8.02 13.15
C TRP A 197 -24.73 -6.63 13.62
N SER A 198 -23.96 -6.01 14.52
CA SER A 198 -24.14 -4.62 14.97
C SER A 198 -23.99 -3.59 13.85
N GLN A 199 -23.46 -3.98 12.69
CA GLN A 199 -23.19 -3.12 11.54
C GLN A 199 -24.23 -3.27 10.41
N VAL A 200 -25.27 -4.07 10.65
CA VAL A 200 -26.27 -4.43 9.64
C VAL A 200 -27.66 -4.09 10.16
N ASP A 201 -28.39 -3.28 9.40
CA ASP A 201 -29.81 -3.06 9.59
C ASP A 201 -30.56 -3.69 8.42
N MET A 202 -31.12 -4.88 8.67
CA MET A 202 -31.84 -5.64 7.66
C MET A 202 -33.20 -5.02 7.32
N GLN A 203 -33.82 -4.26 8.24
CA GLN A 203 -35.12 -3.61 7.97
C GLN A 203 -34.93 -2.44 7.01
N ARG A 204 -33.90 -1.63 7.23
CA ARG A 204 -33.54 -0.51 6.35
C ARG A 204 -32.74 -0.96 5.12
N SER A 205 -32.38 -2.23 5.04
CA SER A 205 -31.53 -2.79 3.98
C SER A 205 -30.21 -2.03 3.81
N VAL A 206 -29.54 -1.75 4.92
CA VAL A 206 -28.25 -1.05 4.94
C VAL A 206 -27.23 -1.76 5.82
N ALA A 207 -25.96 -1.62 5.45
CA ALA A 207 -24.82 -1.93 6.32
C ALA A 207 -23.86 -0.75 6.36
N TRP A 208 -23.08 -0.64 7.44
CA TRP A 208 -22.04 0.38 7.55
C TRP A 208 -20.72 -0.21 8.03
N ILE A 209 -19.61 0.30 7.49
CA ILE A 209 -18.26 -0.05 7.96
C ILE A 209 -17.70 1.17 8.66
N HIS A 210 -17.26 1.02 9.91
CA HIS A 210 -16.66 2.12 10.67
C HIS A 210 -15.35 2.60 10.03
N GLY A 211 -15.02 3.88 10.23
CA GLY A 211 -13.88 4.53 9.58
C GLY A 211 -12.52 3.92 9.93
N ASP A 212 -12.36 3.46 11.17
CA ASP A 212 -11.19 2.73 11.67
C ASP A 212 -10.97 1.38 10.95
N GLN A 213 -12.06 0.74 10.55
CA GLN A 213 -12.08 -0.52 9.79
C GLN A 213 -11.99 -0.29 8.27
N ALA A 214 -12.31 0.91 7.79
CA ALA A 214 -12.18 1.29 6.40
C ALA A 214 -10.74 1.68 6.05
N LYS A 215 -10.23 1.15 4.93
CA LYS A 215 -8.88 1.47 4.45
C LYS A 215 -8.62 2.98 4.30
N ALA A 216 -9.64 3.75 3.98
CA ALA A 216 -9.56 5.20 3.75
C ALA A 216 -9.93 6.05 4.98
N GLY A 217 -10.17 5.44 6.15
CA GLY A 217 -10.50 6.20 7.38
C GLY A 217 -11.93 6.75 7.43
N LYS A 218 -12.72 6.62 6.36
CA LYS A 218 -14.09 7.15 6.27
C LYS A 218 -15.14 6.04 6.44
N PRO A 219 -16.25 6.29 7.15
CA PRO A 219 -17.37 5.37 7.19
C PRO A 219 -17.86 5.03 5.78
N ILE A 220 -18.19 3.76 5.55
CA ILE A 220 -18.74 3.31 4.26
C ILE A 220 -20.17 2.88 4.51
N HIS A 221 -21.12 3.57 3.88
CA HIS A 221 -22.51 3.15 3.84
C HIS A 221 -22.74 2.25 2.62
N VAL A 222 -23.39 1.11 2.84
CA VAL A 222 -23.67 0.14 1.78
C VAL A 222 -25.16 -0.15 1.78
N THR A 223 -25.83 0.20 0.69
CA THR A 223 -27.20 -0.23 0.44
C THR A 223 -27.19 -1.70 0.03
N LEU A 224 -28.01 -2.52 0.70
CA LEU A 224 -28.08 -3.95 0.49
C LEU A 224 -29.23 -4.27 -0.46
N ASN A 225 -28.94 -4.97 -1.55
CA ASN A 225 -29.98 -5.47 -2.45
C ASN A 225 -30.62 -6.75 -1.89
N ALA A 226 -31.72 -7.20 -2.51
CA ALA A 226 -32.43 -8.41 -2.10
C ALA A 226 -31.51 -9.65 -2.03
N THR A 227 -30.54 -9.77 -2.93
CA THR A 227 -29.56 -10.87 -2.91
C THR A 227 -28.68 -10.83 -1.66
N ALA A 228 -28.17 -9.66 -1.27
CA ALA A 228 -27.37 -9.50 -0.06
C ALA A 228 -28.20 -9.79 1.19
N ILE A 229 -29.44 -9.31 1.26
CA ILE A 229 -30.38 -9.61 2.35
C ILE A 229 -30.64 -11.11 2.46
N ALA A 230 -30.90 -11.79 1.35
CA ALA A 230 -31.11 -13.24 1.35
C ALA A 230 -29.90 -14.01 1.90
N VAL A 231 -28.68 -13.57 1.59
CA VAL A 231 -27.46 -14.16 2.17
C VAL A 231 -27.38 -13.92 3.68
N LEU A 232 -27.68 -12.70 4.13
CA LEU A 232 -27.69 -12.34 5.55
C LEU A 232 -28.70 -13.18 6.32
N THR A 233 -29.92 -13.35 5.82
CA THR A 233 -30.93 -14.21 6.43
C THR A 233 -30.42 -15.63 6.66
N ARG A 234 -29.68 -16.21 5.70
CA ARG A 234 -29.06 -17.54 5.84
C ARG A 234 -27.92 -17.58 6.86
N GLN A 235 -27.37 -16.45 7.29
CA GLN A 235 -26.31 -16.41 8.30
C GLN A 235 -26.84 -16.25 9.73
N ILE A 236 -28.10 -15.84 9.91
CA ILE A 236 -28.70 -15.63 11.24
C ILE A 236 -28.58 -16.92 12.07
N GLY A 237 -28.17 -16.76 13.33
CA GLY A 237 -28.01 -17.87 14.29
C GLY A 237 -26.71 -18.66 14.16
N LYS A 238 -25.89 -18.47 13.11
CA LYS A 238 -24.62 -19.20 12.96
C LYS A 238 -23.50 -18.69 13.88
N HIS A 239 -23.52 -17.40 14.23
CA HIS A 239 -22.56 -16.77 15.13
C HIS A 239 -23.16 -15.49 15.74
N SER A 240 -22.89 -15.23 17.02
CA SER A 240 -23.48 -14.11 17.79
C SER A 240 -22.98 -12.74 17.36
N LYS A 241 -21.68 -12.59 17.10
CA LYS A 241 -21.04 -11.33 16.73
C LYS A 241 -20.85 -11.10 15.22
N PHE A 242 -20.17 -12.02 14.53
CA PHE A 242 -19.81 -11.89 13.12
C PHE A 242 -20.87 -12.49 12.18
N VAL A 243 -21.10 -11.84 11.05
CA VAL A 243 -22.02 -12.31 10.01
C VAL A 243 -21.52 -13.60 9.37
N PHE A 244 -20.24 -13.66 8.97
CA PHE A 244 -19.67 -14.82 8.29
C PHE A 244 -18.76 -15.63 9.21
N SER A 245 -19.17 -16.87 9.46
CA SER A 245 -18.45 -17.81 10.32
C SER A 245 -18.40 -19.22 9.71
N TYR A 246 -17.43 -20.01 10.15
CA TYR A 246 -17.31 -21.42 9.82
C TYR A 246 -16.93 -22.21 11.08
N LYS A 247 -17.72 -23.23 11.41
CA LYS A 247 -17.54 -24.05 12.63
C LYS A 247 -17.41 -23.19 13.91
N GLY A 248 -18.26 -22.18 14.05
CA GLY A 248 -18.31 -21.29 15.20
C GLY A 248 -17.18 -20.25 15.28
N LYS A 249 -16.28 -20.18 14.29
CA LYS A 249 -15.19 -19.19 14.25
C LYS A 249 -15.38 -18.19 13.10
N PRO A 250 -15.01 -16.90 13.27
CA PRO A 250 -15.07 -15.93 12.18
C PRO A 250 -14.12 -16.31 11.03
N ILE A 251 -14.57 -16.08 9.80
CA ILE A 251 -13.79 -16.40 8.60
C ILE A 251 -12.84 -15.24 8.30
N ASN A 252 -11.56 -15.40 8.63
CA ASN A 252 -10.53 -14.38 8.37
C ASN A 252 -9.75 -14.60 7.06
N GLN A 253 -9.78 -15.82 6.51
CA GLN A 253 -9.08 -16.18 5.28
C GLN A 253 -10.04 -16.79 4.26
N VAL A 254 -10.04 -16.23 3.06
CA VAL A 254 -10.95 -16.60 1.97
C VAL A 254 -10.24 -17.26 0.79
N ASN A 255 -8.96 -16.93 0.56
CA ASN A 255 -8.14 -17.57 -0.46
C ASN A 255 -7.59 -18.91 0.07
N THR A 256 -8.49 -19.84 0.41
CA THR A 256 -8.15 -21.14 1.00
C THR A 256 -7.92 -22.19 -0.08
N LYS A 257 -7.44 -23.38 0.30
CA LYS A 257 -7.36 -24.54 -0.62
C LYS A 257 -8.73 -24.86 -1.24
N ALA A 258 -9.83 -24.67 -0.50
CA ALA A 258 -11.18 -24.90 -1.00
C ALA A 258 -11.55 -23.92 -2.13
N TRP A 259 -11.22 -22.63 -1.96
CA TRP A 259 -11.39 -21.60 -2.98
C TRP A 259 -10.67 -21.95 -4.28
N TYR A 260 -9.38 -22.30 -4.22
CA TYR A 260 -8.61 -22.64 -5.42
C TYR A 260 -9.08 -23.94 -6.09
N LYS A 261 -9.54 -24.93 -5.31
CA LYS A 261 -10.15 -26.15 -5.86
C LYS A 261 -11.47 -25.85 -6.59
N ALA A 262 -12.31 -24.97 -6.05
CA ALA A 262 -13.56 -24.55 -6.69
C ALA A 262 -13.29 -23.79 -7.99
N LEU A 263 -12.32 -22.86 -8.00
CA LEU A 263 -11.88 -22.18 -9.23
C LEU A 263 -11.43 -23.17 -10.31
N LYS A 264 -10.64 -24.19 -9.93
CA LYS A 264 -10.20 -25.24 -10.85
C LYS A 264 -11.37 -26.02 -11.45
N ARG A 265 -12.35 -26.42 -10.63
CA ARG A 265 -13.56 -27.13 -11.12
C ARG A 265 -14.43 -26.24 -12.01
N ALA A 266 -14.52 -24.95 -11.70
CA ALA A 266 -15.23 -23.97 -12.50
C ALA A 266 -14.50 -23.53 -13.79
N GLY A 267 -13.28 -24.02 -14.04
CA GLY A 267 -12.48 -23.63 -15.21
C GLY A 267 -12.02 -22.17 -15.18
N ILE A 268 -11.84 -21.58 -13.98
CA ILE A 268 -11.46 -20.18 -13.81
C ILE A 268 -9.99 -20.07 -13.40
N GLU A 269 -9.19 -19.43 -14.26
CA GLU A 269 -7.78 -19.16 -14.03
C GLU A 269 -7.50 -17.69 -13.65
N ASP A 270 -6.37 -17.49 -12.95
CA ASP A 270 -5.84 -16.20 -12.47
C ASP A 270 -6.90 -15.30 -11.82
N PHE A 271 -7.65 -15.85 -10.86
CA PHE A 271 -8.72 -15.14 -10.16
C PHE A 271 -8.54 -15.21 -8.64
N ARG A 272 -8.63 -14.05 -7.99
CA ARG A 272 -8.46 -13.86 -6.55
C ARG A 272 -9.74 -13.30 -5.95
N TRP A 273 -9.93 -13.45 -4.65
CA TRP A 273 -11.11 -12.87 -3.97
C TRP A 273 -11.33 -11.38 -4.26
N HIS A 274 -10.26 -10.59 -4.37
CA HIS A 274 -10.39 -9.15 -4.63
C HIS A 274 -10.97 -8.85 -6.02
N ASP A 275 -10.86 -9.79 -6.95
CA ASP A 275 -11.42 -9.65 -8.29
C ASP A 275 -12.96 -9.78 -8.30
N LEU A 276 -13.58 -10.25 -7.21
CA LEU A 276 -15.03 -10.16 -7.01
C LEU A 276 -15.50 -8.70 -6.96
N ARG A 277 -14.72 -7.82 -6.32
CA ARG A 277 -15.02 -6.39 -6.31
C ARG A 277 -14.82 -5.74 -7.68
N HIS A 278 -13.80 -6.20 -8.43
CA HIS A 278 -13.63 -5.81 -9.83
C HIS A 278 -14.82 -6.29 -10.67
N THR A 279 -15.34 -7.49 -10.40
CA THR A 279 -16.50 -8.06 -11.08
C THR A 279 -17.77 -7.24 -10.81
N TRP A 280 -18.04 -6.89 -9.55
CA TRP A 280 -19.15 -6.00 -9.19
C TRP A 280 -19.07 -4.65 -9.95
N ALA A 281 -17.90 -4.02 -10.00
CA ALA A 281 -17.74 -2.73 -10.69
C ALA A 281 -17.88 -2.86 -12.22
N SER A 282 -17.32 -3.94 -12.79
CA SER A 282 -17.47 -4.24 -14.21
C SER A 282 -18.93 -4.47 -14.59
N TRP A 283 -19.69 -5.25 -13.80
CA TRP A 283 -21.09 -5.51 -14.07
C TRP A 283 -21.94 -4.24 -13.98
N LEU A 284 -21.75 -3.39 -12.97
CA LEU A 284 -22.45 -2.12 -12.89
C LEU A 284 -22.13 -1.21 -14.08
N THR A 285 -20.85 -1.15 -14.48
CA THR A 285 -20.42 -0.36 -15.64
C THR A 285 -21.06 -0.86 -16.94
N GLN A 286 -21.07 -2.18 -17.15
CA GLN A 286 -21.70 -2.81 -18.32
C GLN A 286 -23.22 -2.58 -18.37
N ASN A 287 -23.86 -2.50 -17.20
CA ASN A 287 -25.29 -2.18 -17.07
C ASN A 287 -25.58 -0.67 -17.05
N GLY A 288 -24.61 0.18 -17.39
CA GLY A 288 -24.84 1.61 -17.60
C GLY A 288 -24.85 2.47 -16.34
N VAL A 289 -24.41 1.95 -15.18
CA VAL A 289 -24.29 2.76 -13.97
C VAL A 289 -23.12 3.75 -14.13
N PRO A 290 -23.34 5.06 -13.92
CA PRO A 290 -22.29 6.07 -14.03
C PRO A 290 -21.10 5.82 -13.10
N LEU A 291 -19.87 6.12 -13.56
CA LEU A 291 -18.65 5.82 -12.82
C LEU A 291 -18.55 6.58 -11.48
N ASN A 292 -19.13 7.79 -11.37
CA ASN A 292 -19.20 8.53 -10.12
C ASN A 292 -20.07 7.80 -9.08
N VAL A 293 -21.21 7.24 -9.51
CA VAL A 293 -22.07 6.44 -8.63
C VAL A 293 -21.36 5.17 -8.17
N ILE A 294 -20.67 4.47 -9.09
CA ILE A 294 -19.86 3.28 -8.74
C ILE A 294 -18.74 3.66 -7.76
N GLN A 295 -18.10 4.83 -7.95
CA GLN A 295 -17.06 5.34 -7.05
C GLN A 295 -17.58 5.54 -5.63
N GLU A 296 -18.73 6.18 -5.48
CA GLU A 296 -19.40 6.42 -4.20
C GLU A 296 -19.81 5.09 -3.55
N MET A 297 -20.56 4.26 -4.27
CA MET A 297 -21.05 2.96 -3.75
C MET A 297 -19.91 2.05 -3.28
N GLY A 298 -18.78 2.03 -3.97
CA GLY A 298 -17.64 1.25 -3.53
C GLY A 298 -16.74 1.96 -2.51
N ALA A 299 -16.93 3.24 -2.25
CA ALA A 299 -15.99 4.07 -1.47
C ALA A 299 -14.54 4.01 -2.00
N TRP A 300 -14.38 4.27 -3.30
CA TRP A 300 -13.06 4.54 -3.88
C TRP A 300 -12.61 5.97 -3.58
N GLU A 301 -11.34 6.11 -3.23
CA GLU A 301 -10.75 7.38 -2.80
C GLU A 301 -10.60 8.38 -3.96
N SER A 302 -10.40 7.89 -5.19
CA SER A 302 -10.24 8.76 -6.36
C SER A 302 -10.94 8.20 -7.60
N ALA A 303 -11.37 9.12 -8.46
CA ALA A 303 -11.99 8.81 -9.75
C ALA A 303 -11.05 8.00 -10.66
N GLU A 304 -9.73 8.22 -10.56
CA GLU A 304 -8.71 7.44 -11.28
C GLU A 304 -8.83 5.94 -11.00
N MET A 305 -9.18 5.55 -9.76
CA MET A 305 -9.32 4.14 -9.42
C MET A 305 -10.49 3.47 -10.15
N VAL A 306 -11.56 4.21 -10.46
CA VAL A 306 -12.76 3.69 -11.12
C VAL A 306 -12.69 3.88 -12.64
N ARG A 307 -11.94 4.87 -13.14
CA ARG A 307 -11.70 5.07 -14.58
C ARG A 307 -11.16 3.84 -15.30
N ARG A 308 -10.51 2.91 -14.60
CA ARG A 308 -10.09 1.62 -15.16
C ARG A 308 -11.23 0.79 -15.76
N TYR A 309 -12.48 1.01 -15.34
CA TYR A 309 -13.65 0.29 -15.88
C TYR A 309 -14.32 1.02 -17.04
N ALA A 310 -13.97 2.28 -17.32
CA ALA A 310 -14.66 3.13 -18.30
C ALA A 310 -14.77 2.48 -19.69
N HIS A 311 -13.75 1.73 -20.11
CA HIS A 311 -13.72 1.02 -21.38
C HIS A 311 -14.75 -0.12 -21.50
N LEU A 312 -15.39 -0.52 -20.40
CA LEU A 312 -16.44 -1.56 -20.36
C LEU A 312 -17.84 -0.99 -20.63
N ALA A 313 -17.95 0.30 -20.95
CA ALA A 313 -19.19 0.97 -21.32
C ALA A 313 -19.36 1.26 -22.84
N PRO A 314 -18.94 0.41 -23.80
CA PRO A 314 -18.93 0.79 -25.21
C PRO A 314 -20.33 1.01 -25.81
N GLU A 315 -21.36 0.25 -25.39
CA GLU A 315 -22.74 0.46 -25.84
C GLU A 315 -23.36 1.78 -25.35
N GLN A 316 -22.73 2.42 -24.36
CA GLN A 316 -23.26 3.62 -23.74
C GLN A 316 -23.00 4.86 -24.61
N PHE A 317 -21.86 4.96 -25.31
CA PHE A 317 -21.60 6.13 -26.16
C PHE A 317 -22.69 6.30 -27.23
N SER A 318 -23.12 5.20 -27.85
CA SER A 318 -24.20 5.23 -28.84
C SER A 318 -25.56 5.56 -28.22
N LYS A 319 -25.89 5.01 -27.03
CA LYS A 319 -27.15 5.33 -26.32
C LYS A 319 -27.21 6.77 -25.83
N HIS A 320 -26.09 7.31 -25.32
CA HIS A 320 -26.00 8.69 -24.84
C HIS A 320 -26.01 9.68 -26.00
N ALA A 321 -25.35 9.36 -27.12
CA ALA A 321 -25.43 10.17 -28.33
C ALA A 321 -26.88 10.30 -28.83
N ARG A 322 -27.66 9.21 -28.83
CA ARG A 322 -29.08 9.19 -29.23
C ARG A 322 -30.00 10.08 -28.37
N VAL A 323 -29.57 10.49 -27.18
CA VAL A 323 -30.34 11.46 -26.38
C VAL A 323 -30.47 12.80 -27.13
N LEU A 324 -29.43 13.20 -27.87
CA LEU A 324 -29.46 14.42 -28.67
C LEU A 324 -30.42 14.32 -29.85
N ASP A 325 -30.68 13.12 -30.38
CA ASP A 325 -31.69 12.94 -31.45
C ASP A 325 -33.07 13.39 -30.95
N GLY A 326 -33.42 13.09 -29.69
CA GLY A 326 -34.66 13.55 -29.06
C GLY A 326 -34.72 15.06 -28.87
N VAL A 327 -33.59 15.70 -28.53
CA VAL A 327 -33.51 17.17 -28.37
C VAL A 327 -33.63 17.88 -29.70
N LEU A 328 -32.91 17.40 -30.73
CA LEU A 328 -32.88 18.04 -32.05
C LEU A 328 -34.18 17.82 -32.82
N ASN A 329 -34.84 16.68 -32.66
CA ASN A 329 -36.10 16.38 -33.36
C ASN A 329 -37.32 17.14 -32.80
N VAL A 330 -37.30 17.59 -31.55
CA VAL A 330 -38.39 18.42 -30.98
C VAL A 330 -38.40 19.81 -31.61
N THR A 331 -37.23 20.35 -31.97
CA THR A 331 -37.10 21.65 -32.65
C THR A 331 -37.74 21.68 -34.05
N ASN A 332 -37.77 20.54 -34.76
CA ASN A 332 -38.34 20.46 -36.11
C ASN A 332 -39.88 20.42 -36.13
N LEU A 333 -40.53 19.99 -35.03
CA LEU A 333 -42.00 19.97 -34.94
C LEU A 333 -42.60 21.33 -34.55
N ALA A 334 -41.81 22.23 -33.96
CA ALA A 334 -42.26 23.57 -33.59
C ALA A 334 -42.17 24.60 -34.74
N GLN A 335 -41.50 24.26 -35.84
CA GLN A 335 -41.31 25.13 -37.02
C GLN A 335 -42.25 24.79 -38.20
N SER A 336 -43.13 23.79 -38.03
CA SER A 336 -44.08 23.36 -39.05
C SER A 336 -45.53 23.59 -38.58
N LYS A 337 -45.87 24.86 -38.33
CA LYS A 337 -47.25 25.34 -38.16
C LYS A 337 -47.46 26.64 -38.90
#